data_AF-A0AAW6X8H2-F1
#
_entry.id   AF-A0AAW6X8H2-F1
#
_cell.length_a   1.000
_cell.length_b   1.000
_cell.length_c   1.000
_cell.angle_alpha   90.00
_cell.angle_beta   90.00
_cell.angle_gamma   90.00
#
_symmetry.space_group_name_H-M   'P 1'
#
loop_
_entity.id
_entity.type
_entity.pdbx_description
1 polymer ?
#
loop_
_entity_poly.entity_id
_entity_poly.type
_entity_poly.pdbx_seq_one_letter_code
_entity_poly.pdbx_strand_id
1 'polypeptide(L)'
;MGISRQAWYQSLQREAGKEEQARHLVEQVTAIRLHQPRLGTRKLHHLLRQRPEPALHVGRDRLFSILRCARLLVMPKRAYHKTTQSHHRFYRHPNLLKAGDNQVIASRPEQVWVADITYLPL
;
A
#
# COMPACT_ATOMS: atom_id res chain seq x y z
N MET A 1 14.45 4.27 -43.86
CA MET A 1 13.56 4.71 -42.76
C MET A 1 12.31 5.34 -43.38
N GLY A 2 11.22 4.57 -43.54
CA GLY A 2 10.02 4.97 -44.30
C GLY A 2 8.91 5.54 -43.44
N ILE A 3 9.17 6.62 -42.69
CA ILE A 3 8.13 7.31 -41.91
C ILE A 3 7.83 8.64 -42.59
N SER A 4 6.55 8.89 -42.92
CA SER A 4 6.14 10.16 -43.52
C SER A 4 6.27 11.31 -42.51
N ARG A 5 6.61 12.51 -42.99
CA ARG A 5 6.70 13.72 -42.16
C ARG A 5 5.41 13.98 -41.38
N GLN A 6 4.26 13.69 -41.98
CA GLN A 6 2.95 13.79 -41.33
C GLN A 6 2.83 12.82 -40.14
N ALA A 7 3.21 11.54 -40.32
CA ALA A 7 3.16 10.54 -39.25
C ALA A 7 4.06 10.93 -38.06
N TRP A 8 5.22 11.53 -38.35
CA TRP A 8 6.11 12.08 -37.34
C TRP A 8 5.43 13.17 -36.51
N TYR A 9 4.89 14.21 -37.13
CA TYR A 9 4.22 15.29 -36.37
C TYR A 9 2.97 14.79 -35.62
N GLN A 10 2.20 13.86 -36.20
CA GLN A 10 1.07 13.25 -35.50
C GLN A 10 1.51 12.43 -34.28
N SER A 11 2.69 11.80 -34.31
CA SER A 11 3.23 11.14 -33.10
C SER A 11 3.61 12.13 -32.01
N LEU A 12 4.25 13.25 -32.37
CA LEU A 12 4.61 14.31 -31.41
C LEU A 12 3.37 14.90 -30.73
N GLN A 13 2.34 15.22 -31.51
CA GLN A 13 1.07 15.75 -30.97
C GLN A 13 0.38 14.78 -30.03
N ARG A 14 0.34 13.48 -30.39
CA ARG A 14 -0.20 12.44 -29.51
C ARG A 14 0.60 12.33 -28.22
N GLU A 15 1.92 12.40 -28.28
CA GLU A 15 2.76 12.29 -27.09
C GLU A 15 2.55 13.47 -26.14
N ALA A 16 2.48 14.69 -26.66
CA ALA A 16 2.15 15.88 -25.88
C ALA A 16 0.80 15.75 -25.16
N GLY A 17 -0.25 15.31 -25.87
CA GLY A 17 -1.57 15.11 -25.27
C GLY A 17 -1.59 14.00 -24.21
N LYS A 18 -0.80 12.94 -24.39
CA LYS A 18 -0.66 11.89 -23.36
C LYS A 18 0.03 12.42 -22.09
N GLU A 19 1.02 13.28 -22.25
CA GLU A 19 1.78 13.85 -21.15
C GLU A 19 0.93 14.83 -20.34
N GLU A 20 0.17 15.68 -21.03
CA GLU A 20 -0.81 16.58 -20.40
C GLU A 20 -1.87 15.81 -19.61
N GLN A 21 -2.45 14.77 -20.23
CA GLN A 21 -3.39 13.88 -19.55
C GLN A 21 -2.77 13.24 -18.29
N ALA A 22 -1.52 12.80 -18.38
CA ALA A 22 -0.81 12.19 -17.26
C ALA A 22 -0.59 13.18 -16.10
N ARG A 23 -0.23 14.44 -16.39
CA ARG A 23 -0.11 15.50 -15.37
C ARG A 23 -1.44 15.73 -14.65
N HIS A 24 -2.52 15.89 -15.40
CA HIS A 24 -3.85 16.11 -14.83
C HIS A 24 -4.32 14.92 -13.96
N LEU A 25 -4.07 13.69 -14.42
CA LEU A 25 -4.35 12.49 -13.62
C LEU A 25 -3.55 12.45 -12.31
N VAL A 26 -2.27 12.84 -12.35
CA VAL A 26 -1.40 12.89 -11.16
C VAL A 26 -1.91 13.93 -10.16
N GLU A 27 -2.33 15.10 -10.61
CA GLU A 27 -2.92 16.14 -9.76
C GLU A 27 -4.19 15.64 -9.07
N GLN A 28 -5.13 15.06 -9.83
CA GLN A 28 -6.38 14.51 -9.26
C GLN A 28 -6.13 13.37 -8.28
N VAL A 29 -5.21 12.45 -8.59
CA VAL A 29 -4.84 11.37 -7.67
C VAL A 29 -4.21 11.92 -6.40
N THR A 30 -3.39 12.96 -6.50
CA THR A 30 -2.77 13.62 -5.35
C THR A 30 -3.83 14.27 -4.47
N ALA A 31 -4.80 14.99 -5.06
CA ALA A 31 -5.91 15.60 -4.33
C ALA A 31 -6.78 14.57 -3.58
N ILE A 32 -7.08 13.43 -4.21
CA ILE A 32 -7.80 12.33 -3.55
C ILE A 32 -6.99 11.78 -2.38
N ARG A 33 -5.68 11.62 -2.56
CA ARG A 33 -4.80 11.06 -1.54
C ARG A 33 -4.45 12.00 -0.39
N LEU A 34 -4.71 13.31 -0.50
CA LEU A 34 -4.70 14.20 0.65
C LEU A 34 -5.71 13.74 1.71
N HIS A 35 -6.86 13.22 1.28
CA HIS A 35 -7.92 12.72 2.17
C HIS A 35 -7.79 11.22 2.44
N GLN A 36 -7.36 10.43 1.45
CA GLN A 36 -7.19 8.97 1.56
C GLN A 36 -5.79 8.53 1.11
N PRO A 37 -4.74 8.71 1.95
CA PRO A 37 -3.34 8.56 1.53
C PRO A 37 -2.96 7.20 0.96
N ARG A 38 -3.68 6.15 1.37
CA ARG A 38 -3.39 4.76 1.00
C ARG A 38 -4.39 4.17 0.00
N LEU A 39 -5.19 5.01 -0.67
CA LEU A 39 -6.13 4.51 -1.66
C LEU A 39 -5.39 3.88 -2.85
N GLY A 40 -5.67 2.59 -3.08
CA GLY A 40 -5.03 1.80 -4.12
C GLY A 40 -5.49 2.16 -5.54
N THR A 41 -4.63 1.91 -6.51
CA THR A 41 -4.83 2.29 -7.93
C THR A 41 -6.12 1.74 -8.54
N ARG A 42 -6.57 0.53 -8.18
CA ARG A 42 -7.83 -0.02 -8.69
C ARG A 42 -9.05 0.79 -8.23
N LYS A 43 -9.06 1.22 -6.96
CA LYS A 43 -10.11 2.09 -6.42
C LYS A 43 -10.03 3.49 -7.03
N LEU A 44 -8.82 4.05 -7.16
CA LEU A 44 -8.59 5.33 -7.86
C LEU A 44 -9.13 5.29 -9.29
N HIS A 45 -8.83 4.23 -10.06
CA HIS A 45 -9.35 4.06 -11.42
C HIS A 45 -10.88 4.09 -11.47
N HIS A 46 -11.55 3.43 -10.52
CA HIS A 46 -13.01 3.45 -10.42
C HIS A 46 -13.54 4.87 -10.12
N LEU A 47 -12.96 5.57 -9.16
CA LEU A 47 -13.35 6.94 -8.80
C LEU A 47 -13.11 7.95 -9.93
N LEU A 48 -11.95 7.86 -10.58
CA LEU A 48 -11.62 8.72 -11.73
C LEU A 48 -12.59 8.47 -12.88
N ARG A 49 -13.04 7.23 -13.08
CA ARG A 49 -14.00 6.89 -14.13
C ARG A 49 -15.41 7.41 -13.87
N GLN A 50 -15.77 7.64 -12.61
CA GLN A 50 -17.04 8.25 -12.23
C GLN A 50 -17.05 9.77 -12.39
N ARG A 51 -15.89 10.40 -12.60
CA ARG A 51 -15.82 11.84 -12.86
C ARG A 51 -16.37 12.15 -14.25
N PRO A 52 -17.04 13.31 -14.42
CA PRO A 52 -17.61 13.72 -15.69
C PRO A 52 -16.54 14.11 -16.73
N GLU A 53 -15.32 14.40 -16.29
CA GLU A 53 -14.22 14.87 -17.14
C GLU A 53 -13.61 13.73 -17.98
N PRO A 54 -13.73 13.78 -19.33
CA PRO A 54 -13.23 12.71 -20.20
C PRO A 54 -11.71 12.52 -20.13
N ALA A 55 -10.98 13.60 -19.83
CA ALA A 55 -9.53 13.58 -19.66
C ALA A 55 -9.08 12.63 -18.54
N LEU A 56 -9.94 12.32 -17.57
CA LEU A 56 -9.64 11.40 -16.46
C LEU A 56 -9.89 9.94 -16.81
N HIS A 57 -10.52 9.66 -17.95
CA HIS A 57 -10.72 8.30 -18.41
C HIS A 57 -9.43 7.74 -18.99
N VAL A 58 -8.83 6.81 -18.25
CA VAL A 58 -7.60 6.14 -18.63
C VAL A 58 -7.74 4.65 -18.33
N GLY A 59 -7.17 3.80 -19.20
CA GLY A 59 -7.13 2.37 -18.95
C GLY A 59 -6.34 2.03 -17.69
N ARG A 60 -6.77 0.97 -16.99
CA ARG A 60 -6.17 0.50 -15.73
C ARG A 60 -4.64 0.42 -15.78
N ASP A 61 -4.09 -0.25 -16.78
CA ASP A 61 -2.65 -0.53 -16.85
C ASP A 61 -1.83 0.72 -17.19
N ARG A 62 -2.43 1.64 -17.96
CA ARG A 62 -1.84 2.95 -18.21
C ARG A 62 -1.84 3.81 -16.95
N LEU A 63 -2.91 3.79 -16.15
CA LEU A 63 -2.92 4.46 -14.84
C LEU A 63 -1.82 3.92 -13.91
N PHE A 64 -1.65 2.59 -13.85
CA PHE A 64 -0.54 2.00 -13.10
C PHE A 64 0.82 2.49 -13.59
N SER A 65 1.00 2.59 -14.91
CA SER A 65 2.25 3.06 -15.52
C SER A 65 2.52 4.53 -15.18
N ILE A 66 1.52 5.41 -15.32
CA ILE A 66 1.61 6.83 -14.96
C ILE A 66 1.98 6.99 -13.49
N LEU A 67 1.25 6.31 -12.59
CA LEU A 67 1.52 6.39 -11.15
C LEU A 67 2.88 5.80 -10.78
N ARG A 68 3.37 4.78 -11.50
CA ARG A 68 4.72 4.25 -11.31
C ARG A 68 5.78 5.28 -11.67
N CYS A 69 5.66 5.92 -12.84
CA CYS A 69 6.58 6.97 -13.28
C CYS A 69 6.59 8.16 -12.31
N ALA A 70 5.42 8.54 -11.79
CA ALA A 70 5.28 9.59 -10.79
C ALA A 70 5.67 9.16 -9.34
N ARG A 71 6.11 7.92 -9.12
CA ARG A 71 6.40 7.34 -7.79
C ARG A 71 5.22 7.40 -6.81
N LEU A 72 4.00 7.31 -7.34
CA LEU A 72 2.72 7.32 -6.62
C LEU A 72 2.09 5.92 -6.49
N LEU A 73 2.86 4.83 -6.53
CA LEU A 73 2.31 3.53 -6.17
C LEU A 73 2.30 3.36 -4.65
N VAL A 74 1.15 2.97 -4.09
CA VAL A 74 1.03 2.68 -2.65
C VAL A 74 1.58 1.29 -2.40
N MET A 75 2.61 1.21 -1.55
CA MET A 75 3.15 -0.07 -1.11
C MET A 75 2.18 -0.75 -0.13
N PRO A 76 1.89 -2.05 -0.32
CA PRO A 76 1.16 -2.81 0.68
C PRO A 76 1.98 -2.82 1.97
N LYS A 77 1.32 -2.56 3.10
CA LYS A 77 1.97 -2.68 4.41
C LYS A 77 2.00 -4.17 4.71
N ARG A 78 3.13 -4.71 5.13
CA ARG A 78 3.17 -6.07 5.68
C ARG A 78 2.15 -6.14 6.84
N ALA A 79 1.17 -7.01 6.69
CA ALA A 79 0.21 -7.30 7.75
C ALA A 79 0.82 -8.39 8.62
N TYR A 80 1.40 -8.00 9.76
CA TYR A 80 1.64 -8.96 10.83
C TYR A 80 0.34 -9.07 11.62
N HIS A 81 -0.22 -10.27 11.71
CA HIS A 81 -1.32 -10.52 12.65
C HIS A 81 -0.73 -10.47 14.05
N LYS A 82 -0.99 -9.37 14.77
CA LYS A 82 -0.75 -9.31 16.21
C LYS A 82 -1.90 -10.05 16.88
N THR A 83 -1.69 -11.31 17.24
CA THR A 83 -2.66 -12.13 17.98
C THR A 83 -2.79 -11.68 19.44
N THR A 84 -1.75 -11.03 19.98
CA THR A 84 -1.71 -10.54 21.36
C THR A 84 -1.65 -9.02 21.41
N GLN A 85 -2.62 -8.39 22.09
CA GLN A 85 -2.57 -6.96 22.39
C GLN A 85 -1.84 -6.72 23.71
N SER A 86 -0.51 -6.70 23.70
CA SER A 86 0.29 -6.47 24.91
C SER A 86 0.15 -5.06 25.49
N HIS A 87 -0.40 -4.10 24.71
CA HIS A 87 -0.66 -2.72 25.12
C HIS A 87 -2.14 -2.55 25.51
N HIS A 88 -2.55 -3.22 26.59
CA HIS A 88 -3.89 -3.09 27.17
C HIS A 88 -3.82 -2.53 28.60
N ARG A 89 -4.95 -2.00 29.10
CA ARG A 89 -5.05 -1.43 30.46
C ARG A 89 -5.07 -2.47 31.59
N PHE A 90 -5.28 -3.74 31.28
CA PHE A 90 -5.36 -4.79 32.29
C PHE A 90 -4.00 -5.08 32.93
N TYR A 91 -4.04 -5.52 34.19
CA TYR A 91 -2.85 -5.95 34.90
C TYR A 91 -2.15 -7.09 34.15
N ARG A 92 -0.81 -7.05 34.13
CA ARG A 92 0.04 -8.06 33.52
C ARG A 92 1.00 -8.57 34.58
N HIS A 93 1.00 -9.89 34.78
CA HIS A 93 2.00 -10.51 35.63
C HIS A 93 3.40 -10.30 35.02
N PRO A 94 4.42 -9.97 35.84
CA PRO A 94 5.78 -9.84 35.36
C PRO A 94 6.26 -11.19 34.82
N ASN A 95 6.95 -11.18 33.69
CA ASN A 95 7.61 -12.37 33.18
C ASN A 95 8.89 -12.61 34.00
N LEU A 96 8.81 -13.54 34.96
CA LEU A 96 9.90 -13.87 35.88
C LEU A 96 11.12 -14.51 35.21
N LEU A 97 11.04 -14.90 33.94
CA LEU A 97 12.20 -15.41 33.20
C LEU A 97 13.12 -14.29 32.70
N LYS A 98 12.64 -13.04 32.72
CA LYS A 98 13.44 -11.87 32.33
C LYS A 98 14.43 -11.49 33.43
N ALA A 99 15.55 -10.92 33.03
CA ALA A 99 16.54 -10.37 33.96
C ALA A 99 15.92 -9.32 34.89
N GLY A 100 16.23 -9.44 36.18
CA GLY A 100 15.73 -8.58 37.26
C GLY A 100 15.89 -9.25 38.62
N ASP A 101 15.52 -8.55 39.69
CA ASP A 101 15.75 -8.98 41.08
C ASP A 101 15.11 -10.34 41.41
N ASN A 102 13.99 -10.66 40.76
CA ASN A 102 13.22 -11.89 40.97
C ASN A 102 13.33 -12.87 39.80
N GLN A 103 14.46 -12.88 39.08
CA GLN A 103 14.63 -13.75 37.91
C GLN A 103 14.62 -15.23 38.31
N VAL A 104 13.75 -16.00 37.67
CA VAL A 104 13.73 -17.46 37.74
C VAL A 104 14.69 -18.02 36.69
N ILE A 105 15.68 -18.79 37.16
CA ILE A 105 16.65 -19.50 36.31
C ILE A 105 16.34 -21.00 36.37
N ALA A 106 15.90 -21.58 35.25
CA ALA A 106 15.72 -23.01 35.13
C ALA A 106 17.10 -23.68 34.98
N SER A 107 17.45 -24.56 35.93
CA SER A 107 18.72 -25.31 35.95
C SER A 107 18.52 -26.79 35.59
N ARG A 108 17.28 -27.27 35.56
CA ARG A 108 16.89 -28.64 35.23
C ARG A 108 15.63 -28.64 34.37
N PRO A 109 15.36 -29.74 33.63
CA PRO A 109 14.09 -29.94 32.95
C PRO A 109 12.89 -29.84 33.91
N GLU A 110 11.71 -29.59 33.37
CA GLU A 110 10.43 -29.54 34.10
C GLU A 110 10.26 -28.41 35.13
N GLN A 111 11.08 -27.36 35.09
CA GLN A 111 10.98 -26.23 36.02
C GLN A 111 10.16 -25.04 35.47
N VAL A 112 9.99 -24.95 34.15
CA VAL A 112 9.29 -23.85 33.47
C VAL A 112 8.54 -24.42 32.27
N TRP A 113 7.24 -24.16 32.21
CA TRP A 113 6.37 -24.63 31.14
C TRP A 113 5.81 -23.44 30.36
N VAL A 114 5.86 -23.49 29.03
CA VAL A 114 5.27 -22.49 28.14
C VAL A 114 4.20 -23.17 27.32
N ALA A 115 3.00 -22.59 27.31
CA ALA A 115 1.89 -23.05 26.50
C ALA A 115 1.51 -21.97 25.49
N ASP A 116 1.11 -22.40 24.29
CA ASP A 116 0.55 -21.54 23.25
C ASP A 116 -0.77 -22.14 22.77
N ILE A 117 -1.69 -21.28 22.32
CA ILE A 117 -2.98 -21.71 21.78
C ILE A 117 -3.04 -21.40 20.28
N THR A 118 -3.37 -22.41 19.49
CA THR A 118 -3.54 -22.27 18.05
C THR A 118 -5.02 -22.36 17.70
N TYR A 119 -5.54 -21.32 17.04
CA TYR A 119 -6.88 -21.37 16.47
C TYR A 119 -6.84 -22.18 15.17
N LEU A 120 -7.68 -23.19 15.06
CA LEU A 120 -7.88 -23.94 13.82
C LEU A 120 -9.04 -23.30 13.02
N PRO A 121 -8.86 -23.02 11.72
CA PRO A 121 -9.95 -22.56 10.88
C PRO A 121 -11.00 -23.66 10.71
N LEU A 122 -12.28 -23.27 10.74
CA LEU A 122 -13.42 -24.14 10.42
C LEU A 122 -13.72 -24.10 8.91
#